data_AF-A0A819FEE5-F1
#
_entry.id   AF-A0A819FEE5-F1
#
_cell.length_a   1.000
_cell.length_b   1.000
_cell.length_c   1.000
_cell.angle_alpha   90.00
_cell.angle_beta   90.00
_cell.angle_gamma   90.00
#
_symmetry.space_group_name_H-M   'P 1'
#
loop_
_entity.id
_entity.type
_entity.pdbx_description
1 polymer ?
#
loop_
_entity_poly.entity_id
_entity_poly.type
_entity_poly.pdbx_seq_one_letter_code
_entity_poly.pdbx_strand_id
1 'polypeptide(L)'
;MAHQEITTRHKQRRLSWQIDWVWHVHRLHPIAYNNDCTEQLPNGKFVDKRCRRLRIKQRQKYRSVAFSESIKNPSRFVPLIDLANAILRQRDFLEKFKQHYLFSMNLQQMNQNSFEQMVQNYISFLKLAKKDEIIIPTFDTDLIWHTHIRYPSSYQMMSTAPCGFLLDHDDSLKNDILDDAYQKTAEQWKMTTSSCAMIVAPVVIYSSGGNDGEGGDGCGGGCGSC
;
A
#
# COMPACT_ATOMS: atom_id res chain seq x y z
N MET A 1 15.39 8.12 32.58
CA MET A 1 14.17 7.95 31.78
C MET A 1 13.34 9.23 31.83
N ALA A 2 13.50 10.18 30.89
CA ALA A 2 12.62 11.37 30.75
C ALA A 2 12.94 12.27 29.52
N HIS A 3 13.57 11.77 28.44
CA HIS A 3 14.06 12.65 27.35
C HIS A 3 13.55 12.35 25.94
N GLN A 4 12.47 11.58 25.77
CA GLN A 4 11.91 11.28 24.44
C GLN A 4 10.45 11.74 24.19
N GLU A 5 9.72 12.22 25.20
CA GLU A 5 8.31 12.64 25.01
C GLU A 5 8.11 14.07 24.48
N ILE A 6 9.09 14.96 24.66
CA ILE A 6 8.93 16.40 24.37
C ILE A 6 9.02 16.70 22.85
N THR A 7 9.60 15.79 22.05
CA THR A 7 9.79 15.96 20.60
C THR A 7 8.56 15.65 19.75
N THR A 8 7.59 14.89 20.26
CA THR A 8 6.35 14.52 19.54
C THR A 8 5.35 15.68 19.54
N ARG A 9 5.16 16.35 20.69
CA ARG A 9 4.21 17.48 20.84
C ARG A 9 4.55 18.68 19.95
N HIS A 10 5.82 18.99 19.76
CA HIS A 10 6.23 20.12 18.90
C HIS A 10 6.11 19.81 17.40
N LYS A 11 6.21 18.55 16.96
CA LYS A 11 5.97 18.14 15.56
C LYS A 11 4.49 18.14 15.16
N GLN A 12 3.59 17.98 16.12
CA GLN A 12 2.12 18.05 15.94
C GLN A 12 1.60 19.47 15.61
N ARG A 13 2.48 20.49 15.53
CA ARG A 13 2.10 21.88 15.21
C ARG A 13 1.85 22.15 13.71
N ARG A 14 2.04 21.16 12.83
CA ARG A 14 1.89 21.34 11.37
C ARG A 14 0.51 21.03 10.81
N LEU A 15 -0.31 20.33 11.60
CA LEU A 15 -1.75 20.05 11.59
C LEU A 15 -1.91 19.06 12.76
N SER A 16 -3.05 19.01 13.44
CA SER A 16 -3.20 17.98 14.48
C SER A 16 -3.03 16.61 13.82
N TRP A 17 -2.36 15.67 14.51
CA TRP A 17 -2.08 14.34 13.94
C TRP A 17 -3.37 13.62 13.50
N GLN A 18 -4.50 13.93 14.15
CA GLN A 18 -5.83 13.43 13.81
C GLN A 18 -6.27 13.91 12.43
N ILE A 19 -6.07 15.20 12.12
CA ILE A 19 -6.39 15.76 10.80
C ILE A 19 -5.52 15.11 9.73
N ASP A 20 -4.21 15.01 9.99
CA ASP A 20 -3.27 14.35 9.06
C ASP A 20 -3.62 12.88 8.83
N TRP A 21 -4.13 12.20 9.86
CA TRP A 21 -4.59 10.81 9.79
C TRP A 21 -5.88 10.65 8.98
N VAL A 22 -6.86 11.53 9.17
CA VAL A 22 -8.10 11.53 8.36
C VAL A 22 -7.77 11.73 6.89
N TRP A 23 -6.96 12.74 6.57
CA TRP A 23 -6.46 12.91 5.20
C TRP A 23 -5.60 11.74 4.76
N HIS A 24 -4.95 11.02 5.68
CA HIS A 24 -4.16 9.85 5.34
C HIS A 24 -5.02 8.76 4.76
N VAL A 25 -6.04 8.39 5.50
CA VAL A 25 -6.99 7.35 5.12
C VAL A 25 -7.79 7.77 3.88
N HIS A 26 -8.24 9.02 3.81
CA HIS A 26 -9.04 9.48 2.67
C HIS A 26 -8.31 9.31 1.33
N ARG A 27 -7.02 9.70 1.24
CA ARG A 27 -6.24 9.53 0.01
C ARG A 27 -6.03 8.08 -0.40
N LEU A 28 -6.19 7.10 0.50
CA LEU A 28 -6.12 5.68 0.14
C LEU A 28 -7.30 5.21 -0.70
N HIS A 29 -8.27 6.09 -1.00
CA HIS A 29 -9.39 5.82 -1.89
C HIS A 29 -9.29 6.80 -3.08
N PRO A 30 -8.41 6.54 -4.07
CA PRO A 30 -8.04 7.50 -5.10
C PRO A 30 -9.22 8.11 -5.87
N ILE A 31 -10.23 7.32 -6.22
CA ILE A 31 -11.38 7.80 -6.97
C ILE A 31 -12.23 8.74 -6.12
N ALA A 32 -12.65 8.29 -4.94
CA ALA A 32 -13.45 9.10 -4.02
C ALA A 32 -12.71 10.37 -3.59
N TYR A 33 -11.41 10.26 -3.30
CA TYR A 33 -10.56 11.40 -2.95
C TYR A 33 -10.49 12.44 -4.07
N ASN A 34 -10.37 11.99 -5.31
CA ASN A 34 -10.35 12.86 -6.47
C ASN A 34 -11.67 13.63 -6.58
N ASN A 35 -12.80 12.92 -6.57
CA ASN A 35 -14.13 13.52 -6.67
C ASN A 35 -14.41 14.51 -5.52
N ASP A 36 -14.10 14.13 -4.28
CA ASP A 36 -14.25 15.01 -3.12
C ASP A 36 -13.42 16.30 -3.25
N CYS A 37 -12.18 16.19 -3.76
CA CYS A 37 -11.34 17.37 -3.96
C CYS A 37 -11.82 18.26 -5.10
N THR A 38 -12.28 17.68 -6.21
CA THR A 38 -12.70 18.43 -7.39
C THR A 38 -14.05 19.10 -7.19
N GLU A 39 -14.97 18.44 -6.50
CA GLU A 39 -16.36 18.89 -6.33
C GLU A 39 -16.56 19.78 -5.10
N GLN A 40 -15.82 19.53 -4.01
CA GLN A 40 -16.10 20.18 -2.71
C GLN A 40 -15.05 21.20 -2.26
N LEU A 41 -13.87 21.26 -2.90
CA LEU A 41 -12.83 22.23 -2.53
C LEU A 41 -12.85 23.48 -3.45
N PRO A 42 -12.63 24.69 -2.90
CA PRO A 42 -12.73 25.95 -3.65
C PRO A 42 -11.89 26.08 -4.93
N ASN A 43 -10.86 25.23 -5.10
CA ASN A 43 -9.94 25.28 -6.23
C ASN A 43 -9.94 23.99 -7.08
N GLY A 44 -10.75 22.99 -6.73
CA GLY A 44 -10.79 21.70 -7.42
C GLY A 44 -9.44 20.97 -7.52
N LYS A 45 -8.48 21.28 -6.63
CA LYS A 45 -7.10 20.79 -6.68
C LYS A 45 -6.84 19.77 -5.58
N PHE A 46 -6.00 18.79 -5.88
CA PHE A 46 -5.54 17.81 -4.90
C PHE A 46 -4.78 18.47 -3.76
N VAL A 47 -5.02 17.97 -2.56
CA VAL A 47 -4.22 18.28 -1.37
C VAL A 47 -3.06 17.28 -1.30
N ASP A 48 -2.08 17.52 -2.17
CA ASP A 48 -0.85 16.72 -2.21
C ASP A 48 0.03 16.96 -1.00
N LYS A 49 0.58 15.86 -0.46
CA LYS A 49 1.77 15.97 0.37
C LYS A 49 2.91 16.40 -0.53
N ARG A 50 3.56 17.55 -0.24
CA ARG A 50 4.76 17.96 -0.98
C ARG A 50 5.77 16.82 -0.95
N CYS A 51 5.95 16.16 -2.09
CA CYS A 51 7.01 15.19 -2.27
C CYS A 51 8.33 15.98 -2.25
N ARG A 52 8.94 16.13 -1.07
CA ARG A 52 10.34 16.55 -1.04
C ARG A 52 11.08 15.41 -1.71
N ARG A 53 11.51 15.60 -2.96
CA ARG A 53 12.57 14.78 -3.56
C ARG A 53 13.58 14.51 -2.45
N LEU A 54 13.95 13.26 -2.23
CA LEU A 54 14.92 12.84 -1.21
C LEU A 54 16.32 13.38 -1.57
N ARG A 55 16.50 14.70 -1.57
CA ARG A 55 17.80 15.36 -1.43
C ARG A 55 18.01 15.54 0.06
N ILE A 56 19.01 14.83 0.56
CA ILE A 56 19.59 15.03 1.88
C ILE A 56 20.12 16.48 1.95
N LYS A 57 19.67 17.23 2.99
CA LYS A 57 19.94 18.65 3.36
C LYS A 57 19.27 19.70 2.44
N GLN A 58 18.57 20.75 2.90
CA GLN A 58 18.67 21.58 4.11
C GLN A 58 17.28 21.98 4.69
N ARG A 59 17.26 22.42 5.96
CA ARG A 59 16.09 22.94 6.68
C ARG A 59 15.65 24.30 6.12
N GLN A 60 14.43 24.39 5.59
CA GLN A 60 13.76 25.68 5.38
C GLN A 60 12.78 25.98 6.53
N LYS A 61 12.96 27.16 7.14
CA LYS A 61 12.02 27.75 8.11
C LYS A 61 10.74 28.17 7.38
N TYR A 62 9.59 27.78 7.92
CA TYR A 62 8.29 28.21 7.41
C TYR A 62 7.78 29.38 8.26
N ARG A 63 7.34 30.46 7.60
CA ARG A 63 6.49 31.50 8.19
C ARG A 63 5.04 30.99 8.18
N SER A 64 4.36 31.07 9.32
CA SER A 64 2.91 30.85 9.43
C SER A 64 2.20 32.02 8.75
N VAL A 65 1.38 31.73 7.74
CA VAL A 65 0.42 32.71 7.21
C VAL A 65 -0.84 32.59 8.06
N ALA A 66 -1.26 33.70 8.65
CA ALA A 66 -2.51 33.78 9.41
C ALA A 66 -3.68 33.55 8.43
N PHE A 67 -4.59 32.66 8.83
CA PHE A 67 -5.82 32.39 8.09
C PHE A 67 -6.76 33.58 8.32
N SER A 68 -7.03 34.38 7.28
CA SER A 68 -8.01 35.47 7.36
C SER A 68 -9.41 34.89 7.22
N GLU A 69 -10.24 35.19 8.21
CA GLU A 69 -11.58 34.66 8.39
C GLU A 69 -12.59 35.41 7.49
N SER A 70 -13.22 34.68 6.56
CA SER A 70 -14.67 34.75 6.31
C SER A 70 -15.05 33.72 5.24
N ILE A 71 -15.58 32.58 5.67
CA ILE A 71 -16.37 31.74 4.76
C ILE A 71 -17.78 31.74 5.32
N LYS A 72 -18.63 32.58 4.72
CA LYS A 72 -20.08 32.55 4.95
C LYS A 72 -20.58 31.20 4.41
N ASN A 73 -20.92 30.30 5.33
CA ASN A 73 -21.44 28.94 5.11
C ASN A 73 -20.82 28.18 3.90
N PRO A 74 -19.63 27.55 4.07
CA PRO A 74 -19.28 26.46 3.18
C PRO A 74 -20.23 25.31 3.49
N SER A 75 -20.88 24.75 2.46
CA SER A 75 -21.47 23.42 2.54
C SER A 75 -20.50 22.50 3.29
N ARG A 76 -20.98 21.84 4.34
CA ARG A 76 -20.18 20.90 5.14
C ARG A 76 -19.53 19.91 4.17
N PHE A 77 -18.20 19.75 4.24
CA PHE A 77 -17.50 18.72 3.47
C PHE A 77 -18.03 17.35 3.91
N VAL A 78 -18.60 16.59 2.96
CA VAL A 78 -19.13 15.24 3.20
C VAL A 78 -18.31 14.28 2.34
N PRO A 79 -17.38 13.52 2.94
CA PRO A 79 -16.58 12.58 2.17
C PRO A 79 -17.45 11.51 1.52
N LEU A 80 -17.10 11.11 0.30
CA LEU A 80 -17.78 10.03 -0.42
C LEU A 80 -17.57 8.64 0.22
N ILE A 81 -16.60 8.52 1.14
CA ILE A 81 -16.31 7.29 1.88
C ILE A 81 -16.67 7.41 3.36
N ASP A 82 -16.96 6.26 3.97
CA ASP A 82 -17.02 6.14 5.42
C ASP A 82 -15.60 6.19 6.01
N LEU A 83 -15.19 7.40 6.41
CA LEU A 83 -13.88 7.63 7.04
C LEU A 83 -13.68 6.83 8.34
N ALA A 84 -14.73 6.54 9.10
CA ALA A 84 -14.59 5.81 10.35
C ALA A 84 -14.21 4.35 10.08
N ASN A 85 -14.93 3.70 9.17
CA ASN A 85 -14.61 2.33 8.75
C ASN A 85 -13.27 2.25 8.00
N ALA A 86 -12.96 3.23 7.15
CA ALA A 86 -11.66 3.29 6.48
C ALA A 86 -10.49 3.44 7.47
N ILE A 87 -10.67 4.16 8.59
CA ILE A 87 -9.67 4.24 9.67
C ILE A 87 -9.46 2.88 10.33
N LEU A 88 -10.53 2.11 10.57
CA LEU A 88 -10.44 0.78 11.16
C LEU A 88 -9.69 -0.19 10.24
N ARG A 89 -10.00 -0.20 8.94
CA ARG A 89 -9.29 -1.04 7.97
C ARG A 89 -7.81 -0.67 7.85
N GLN A 90 -7.50 0.63 7.83
CA GLN A 90 -6.10 1.07 7.83
C GLN A 90 -5.35 0.71 9.12
N ARG A 91 -6.03 0.70 10.28
CA ARG A 91 -5.44 0.18 11.53
C ARG A 91 -5.13 -1.30 11.39
N ASP A 92 -6.06 -2.10 10.87
CA ASP A 92 -5.89 -3.54 10.73
C ASP A 92 -4.77 -3.88 9.73
N PHE A 93 -4.63 -3.10 8.64
CA PHE A 93 -3.47 -3.15 7.75
C PHE A 93 -2.15 -2.93 8.51
N LEU A 94 -2.09 -1.93 9.39
CA LEU A 94 -0.89 -1.65 10.18
C LEU A 94 -0.58 -2.76 11.19
N GLU A 95 -1.59 -3.41 11.77
CA GLU A 95 -1.36 -4.59 12.62
C GLU A 95 -0.77 -5.76 11.82
N LYS A 96 -1.27 -6.02 10.61
CA LYS A 96 -0.67 -6.99 9.69
C LYS A 96 0.77 -6.60 9.33
N PHE A 97 1.03 -5.32 9.06
CA PHE A 97 2.37 -4.83 8.71
C PHE A 97 3.38 -5.09 9.83
N LYS A 98 3.01 -4.92 11.11
CA LYS A 98 3.91 -5.21 12.24
C LYS A 98 4.44 -6.65 12.25
N GLN A 99 3.71 -7.59 11.67
CA GLN A 99 4.08 -9.00 11.58
C GLN A 99 4.89 -9.31 10.30
N HIS A 100 4.95 -8.37 9.36
CA HIS A 100 5.62 -8.55 8.07
C HIS A 100 7.13 -8.29 8.19
N TYR A 101 7.94 -9.07 7.47
CA TYR A 101 9.41 -9.00 7.56
C TYR A 101 10.01 -7.62 7.22
N LEU A 102 9.34 -6.84 6.36
CA LEU A 102 9.76 -5.47 6.03
C LEU A 102 9.64 -4.49 7.20
N PHE A 103 8.83 -4.78 8.21
CA PHE A 103 8.65 -3.87 9.37
C PHE A 103 9.91 -3.76 10.21
N SER A 104 10.60 -4.89 10.43
CA SER A 104 11.84 -4.96 11.20
C SER A 104 13.11 -4.88 10.34
N MET A 105 12.96 -4.86 9.01
CA MET A 105 14.10 -4.84 8.10
C MET A 105 14.87 -3.51 8.17
N ASN A 106 16.20 -3.60 8.21
CA ASN A 106 17.04 -2.43 7.98
C ASN A 106 17.09 -2.10 6.48
N LEU A 107 16.16 -1.24 6.03
CA LEU A 107 16.07 -0.82 4.63
C LEU A 107 17.35 -0.15 4.10
N GLN A 108 18.22 0.40 4.96
CA GLN A 108 19.51 0.95 4.52
C GLN A 108 20.52 -0.12 4.08
N GLN A 109 20.32 -1.35 4.53
CA GLN A 109 21.14 -2.50 4.17
C GLN A 109 20.49 -3.38 3.10
N MET A 110 19.27 -3.05 2.68
CA MET A 110 18.61 -3.74 1.57
C MET A 110 19.43 -3.56 0.30
N ASN A 111 19.69 -4.66 -0.40
CA ASN A 111 20.35 -4.61 -1.69
C ASN A 111 19.49 -3.79 -2.66
N GLN A 112 20.12 -2.85 -3.36
CA GLN A 112 19.49 -2.00 -4.36
C GLN A 112 18.69 -2.81 -5.41
N ASN A 113 19.23 -3.94 -5.88
CA ASN A 113 18.56 -4.81 -6.84
C ASN A 113 17.26 -5.40 -6.28
N SER A 114 17.24 -5.77 -4.99
CA SER A 114 16.04 -6.29 -4.33
C SER A 114 14.96 -5.21 -4.22
N PHE A 115 15.34 -3.99 -3.86
CA PHE A 115 14.42 -2.86 -3.81
C PHE A 115 13.85 -2.52 -5.19
N GLU A 116 14.71 -2.48 -6.22
CA GLU A 116 14.29 -2.25 -7.60
C GLU A 116 13.34 -3.35 -8.09
N GLN A 117 13.60 -4.61 -7.75
CA GLN A 117 12.69 -5.71 -8.09
C GLN A 117 11.31 -5.53 -7.44
N MET A 118 11.23 -5.09 -6.19
CA MET A 118 9.94 -4.81 -5.55
C MET A 118 9.18 -3.68 -6.27
N VAL A 119 9.89 -2.63 -6.72
CA VAL A 119 9.30 -1.56 -7.53
C VAL A 119 8.82 -2.07 -8.89
N GLN A 120 9.59 -2.94 -9.56
CA GLN A 120 9.17 -3.56 -10.82
C GLN A 120 7.97 -4.48 -10.62
N ASN A 121 7.90 -5.20 -9.50
CA ASN A 121 6.75 -6.03 -9.19
C ASN A 121 5.48 -5.17 -9.05
N TYR A 122 5.59 -4.03 -8.37
CA TYR A 122 4.50 -3.06 -8.27
C TYR A 122 4.07 -2.49 -9.63
N ILE A 123 5.02 -2.10 -10.50
CA ILE A 123 4.69 -1.60 -11.84
C ILE A 123 4.00 -2.68 -12.67
N SER A 124 4.48 -3.92 -12.60
CA SER A 124 3.87 -5.06 -13.29
C SER A 124 2.47 -5.37 -12.75
N PHE A 125 2.25 -5.21 -11.44
CA PHE A 125 0.93 -5.36 -10.84
C PHE A 125 -0.05 -4.31 -11.39
N LEU A 126 0.36 -3.04 -11.51
CA LEU A 126 -0.48 -2.01 -12.13
C LEU A 126 -0.87 -2.36 -13.58
N LYS A 127 0.02 -3.01 -14.34
CA LYS A 127 -0.27 -3.44 -15.71
C LYS A 127 -1.28 -4.58 -15.80
N LEU A 128 -1.54 -5.32 -14.72
CA LEU A 128 -2.60 -6.32 -14.69
C LEU A 128 -4.00 -5.70 -14.64
N ALA A 129 -4.10 -4.43 -14.20
CA ALA A 129 -5.37 -3.76 -14.05
C ALA A 129 -6.12 -3.68 -15.38
N LYS A 130 -7.36 -4.17 -15.36
CA LYS A 130 -8.32 -4.04 -16.44
C LYS A 130 -9.57 -3.37 -15.90
N LYS A 131 -10.27 -2.66 -16.77
CA LYS A 131 -11.52 -2.02 -16.39
C LYS A 131 -12.50 -3.09 -15.88
N ASP A 132 -13.15 -2.80 -14.76
CA ASP A 132 -14.15 -3.66 -14.12
C ASP A 132 -13.62 -5.03 -13.61
N GLU A 133 -12.30 -5.21 -13.51
CA GLU A 133 -11.68 -6.39 -12.88
C GLU A 133 -11.04 -6.05 -11.52
N ILE A 134 -11.27 -6.93 -10.54
CA ILE A 134 -10.60 -6.87 -9.24
C ILE A 134 -9.22 -7.53 -9.36
N ILE A 135 -8.18 -6.82 -8.91
CA ILE A 135 -6.83 -7.35 -8.75
C ILE A 135 -6.41 -7.24 -7.29
N ILE A 136 -5.84 -8.31 -6.74
CA ILE A 136 -5.40 -8.38 -5.34
C ILE A 136 -3.88 -8.45 -5.30
N PRO A 137 -3.19 -7.46 -4.72
CA PRO A 137 -1.73 -7.47 -4.62
C PRO A 137 -1.25 -8.45 -3.55
N THR A 138 0.02 -8.86 -3.65
CA THR A 138 0.75 -9.39 -2.50
C THR A 138 0.97 -8.28 -1.46
N PHE A 139 1.22 -8.65 -0.19
CA PHE A 139 1.33 -7.67 0.90
C PHE A 139 2.46 -6.63 0.68
N ASP A 140 3.60 -7.04 0.15
CA ASP A 140 4.73 -6.17 -0.18
C ASP A 140 4.39 -5.19 -1.32
N THR A 141 3.69 -5.68 -2.35
CA THR A 141 3.17 -4.85 -3.44
C THR A 141 2.14 -3.85 -2.93
N ASP A 142 1.22 -4.27 -2.06
CA ASP A 142 0.21 -3.41 -1.43
C ASP A 142 0.86 -2.32 -0.58
N LEU A 143 1.92 -2.65 0.18
CA LEU A 143 2.67 -1.68 0.96
C LEU A 143 3.32 -0.58 0.09
N ILE A 144 3.88 -0.95 -1.05
CA ILE A 144 4.41 0.01 -2.03
C ILE A 144 3.27 0.84 -2.62
N TRP A 145 2.14 0.21 -2.94
CA TRP A 145 0.97 0.87 -3.49
C TRP A 145 0.39 1.91 -2.53
N HIS A 146 0.18 1.54 -1.26
CA HIS A 146 -0.20 2.44 -0.17
C HIS A 146 0.71 3.65 -0.07
N THR A 147 2.02 3.49 -0.34
CA THR A 147 3.00 4.58 -0.32
C THR A 147 2.82 5.51 -1.51
N HIS A 148 2.60 4.96 -2.70
CA HIS A 148 2.46 5.75 -3.92
C HIS A 148 1.13 6.52 -3.97
N ILE A 149 0.01 5.91 -3.55
CA ILE A 149 -1.32 6.55 -3.48
C ILE A 149 -1.31 7.81 -2.59
N ARG A 150 -0.37 7.94 -1.64
CA ARG A 150 -0.21 9.14 -0.79
C ARG A 150 0.10 10.42 -1.57
N TYR A 151 0.45 10.31 -2.84
CA TYR A 151 0.75 11.42 -3.74
C TYR A 151 -0.27 11.46 -4.88
N PRO A 152 -1.53 11.86 -4.63
CA PRO A 152 -2.64 11.80 -5.59
C PRO A 152 -2.29 12.27 -7.00
N SER A 153 -1.60 13.40 -7.18
CA SER A 153 -1.24 13.87 -8.53
C SER A 153 -0.28 12.92 -9.24
N SER A 154 0.73 12.42 -8.51
CA SER A 154 1.71 11.46 -9.05
C SER A 154 1.05 10.12 -9.36
N TYR A 155 0.21 9.65 -8.44
CA TYR A 155 -0.48 8.39 -8.55
C TYR A 155 -1.48 8.41 -9.70
N GLN A 156 -2.26 9.48 -9.87
CA GLN A 156 -3.17 9.63 -11.00
C GLN A 156 -2.42 9.58 -12.33
N MET A 157 -1.34 10.35 -12.48
CA MET A 157 -0.53 10.34 -13.69
C MET A 157 0.06 8.95 -13.99
N MET A 158 0.66 8.28 -13.00
CA MET A 158 1.32 6.99 -13.21
C MET A 158 0.33 5.81 -13.28
N SER A 159 -0.86 5.87 -12.70
CA SER A 159 -1.87 4.81 -12.86
C SER A 159 -2.57 4.91 -14.22
N THR A 160 -2.91 6.13 -14.65
CA THR A 160 -3.57 6.35 -15.95
C THR A 160 -2.68 6.01 -17.14
N ALA A 161 -1.36 6.22 -17.06
CA ALA A 161 -0.44 5.93 -18.17
C ALA A 161 -0.39 4.43 -18.59
N PRO A 162 -0.22 3.45 -17.68
CA PRO A 162 -0.27 2.02 -17.99
C PRO A 162 -1.69 1.44 -18.02
N CYS A 163 -2.62 1.90 -17.17
CA CYS A 163 -3.96 1.28 -17.05
C CYS A 163 -4.99 1.90 -18.01
N GLY A 164 -4.78 3.15 -18.46
CA GLY A 164 -5.79 3.94 -19.18
C GLY A 164 -6.87 4.56 -18.27
N PHE A 165 -6.84 4.30 -16.96
CA PHE A 165 -7.76 4.84 -15.96
C PHE A 165 -7.08 5.01 -14.60
N LEU A 166 -7.70 5.77 -13.69
CA LEU A 166 -7.27 5.86 -12.30
C LEU A 166 -7.68 4.56 -11.60
N LEU A 167 -6.68 3.72 -11.28
CA LEU A 167 -6.92 2.50 -10.52
C LEU A 167 -7.33 2.84 -9.09
N ASP A 168 -8.42 2.26 -8.62
CA ASP A 168 -8.89 2.45 -7.25
C ASP A 168 -8.22 1.45 -6.29
N HIS A 169 -8.28 1.75 -5.00
CA HIS A 169 -7.82 0.85 -3.93
C HIS A 169 -9.02 0.56 -3.03
N ASP A 170 -9.84 -0.39 -3.44
CA ASP A 170 -10.99 -0.86 -2.65
C ASP A 170 -10.52 -1.87 -1.59
N ASP A 171 -10.27 -1.36 -0.40
CA ASP A 171 -9.85 -2.16 0.76
C ASP A 171 -11.04 -2.75 1.55
N SER A 172 -12.28 -2.61 1.05
CA SER A 172 -13.50 -3.02 1.75
C SER A 172 -14.05 -4.39 1.35
N LEU A 173 -13.37 -5.07 0.42
CA LEU A 173 -13.76 -6.38 -0.08
C LEU A 173 -13.82 -7.44 1.03
N LYS A 174 -14.82 -8.32 0.97
CA LYS A 174 -15.00 -9.42 1.92
C LYS A 174 -14.05 -10.58 1.62
N ASN A 175 -13.70 -11.36 2.66
CA ASN A 175 -12.71 -12.44 2.57
C ASN A 175 -13.02 -13.50 1.50
N ASP A 176 -14.29 -13.86 1.33
CA ASP A 176 -14.74 -14.82 0.32
C ASP A 176 -14.44 -14.35 -1.12
N ILE A 177 -14.63 -13.06 -1.38
CA ILE A 177 -14.30 -12.44 -2.68
C ILE A 177 -12.78 -12.31 -2.86
N LEU A 178 -12.06 -12.05 -1.76
CA LEU A 178 -10.61 -11.81 -1.79
C LEU A 178 -9.82 -13.04 -2.23
N ASP A 179 -10.18 -14.24 -1.76
CA ASP A 179 -9.42 -15.46 -2.07
C ASP A 179 -9.53 -15.84 -3.56
N ASP A 180 -10.74 -15.81 -4.12
CA ASP A 180 -10.99 -16.06 -5.55
C ASP A 180 -10.29 -15.02 -6.43
N ALA A 181 -10.41 -13.73 -6.06
CA ALA A 181 -9.78 -12.64 -6.80
C ALA A 181 -8.24 -12.69 -6.72
N TYR A 182 -7.69 -13.11 -5.57
CA TYR A 182 -6.25 -13.32 -5.41
C TYR A 182 -5.75 -14.45 -6.30
N GLN A 183 -6.44 -15.59 -6.31
CA GLN A 183 -6.06 -16.71 -7.19
C GLN A 183 -6.08 -16.28 -8.67
N LYS A 184 -7.14 -15.58 -9.10
CA LYS A 184 -7.25 -15.04 -10.45
C LYS A 184 -6.09 -14.07 -10.77
N THR A 185 -5.75 -13.18 -9.84
CA THR A 185 -4.63 -12.24 -10.01
C THR A 185 -3.30 -12.98 -10.15
N ALA A 186 -3.08 -14.04 -9.36
CA ALA A 186 -1.88 -14.86 -9.43
C ALA A 186 -1.76 -15.62 -10.76
N GLU A 187 -2.87 -16.09 -11.31
CA GLU A 187 -2.91 -16.73 -12.64
C GLU A 187 -2.57 -15.74 -13.77
N GLN A 188 -3.15 -14.54 -13.74
CA GLN A 188 -2.83 -13.48 -14.68
C GLN A 188 -1.35 -13.07 -14.61
N TRP A 189 -0.80 -13.01 -13.39
CA TRP A 189 0.63 -12.76 -13.17
C TRP A 189 1.51 -13.84 -13.80
N LYS A 190 1.19 -15.13 -13.60
CA LYS A 190 1.92 -16.26 -14.18
C LYS A 190 1.89 -16.21 -15.72
N MET A 191 0.75 -15.90 -16.32
CA MET A 191 0.63 -15.78 -17.77
C MET A 191 1.48 -14.63 -18.31
N THR A 192 1.47 -13.48 -17.64
CA THR A 192 2.27 -12.31 -18.04
C THR A 192 3.76 -12.60 -17.95
N THR A 193 4.21 -13.22 -16.85
CA THR A 193 5.62 -13.57 -16.65
C THR A 193 6.09 -14.72 -17.55
N SER A 194 5.22 -15.69 -17.86
CA SER A 194 5.54 -16.78 -18.79
C SER A 194 5.56 -16.31 -20.25
N SER A 195 4.65 -15.42 -20.63
CA SER A 195 4.66 -14.77 -21.95
C SER A 195 5.79 -13.73 -22.09
N CYS A 196 6.25 -13.18 -20.96
CA CYS A 196 7.36 -12.24 -20.87
C CYS A 196 8.63 -12.91 -20.32
N ALA A 197 8.81 -14.22 -20.52
CA ALA A 197 9.97 -15.00 -20.05
C ALA A 197 11.32 -14.59 -20.68
N MET A 198 11.42 -13.37 -21.19
CA MET A 198 12.68 -12.65 -21.37
C MET A 198 13.05 -11.78 -20.15
N ILE A 199 12.18 -11.62 -19.14
CA ILE A 199 12.44 -10.73 -17.99
C ILE A 199 11.92 -11.38 -16.67
N VAL A 200 12.86 -11.98 -15.93
CA VAL A 200 12.89 -12.46 -14.53
C VAL A 200 11.94 -13.56 -14.03
N ALA A 201 12.57 -14.63 -13.51
CA ALA A 201 11.95 -15.76 -12.80
C ALA A 201 11.58 -15.39 -11.33
N PRO A 202 10.47 -15.89 -10.79
CA PRO A 202 10.11 -15.69 -9.39
C PRO A 202 10.92 -16.60 -8.46
N VAL A 203 11.35 -16.03 -7.33
CA VAL A 203 11.86 -16.78 -6.18
C VAL A 203 10.69 -17.53 -5.54
N VAL A 204 10.73 -18.85 -5.63
CA VAL A 204 9.84 -19.77 -4.90
C VAL A 204 10.28 -19.77 -3.44
N ILE A 205 9.41 -19.35 -2.53
CA ILE A 205 9.60 -19.61 -1.10
C ILE A 205 8.76 -20.85 -0.76
N TYR A 206 9.47 -21.92 -0.39
CA TYR A 206 8.92 -23.20 0.02
C TYR A 206 7.96 -23.08 1.20
N SER A 207 6.89 -23.88 1.17
CA SER A 207 6.22 -24.39 2.36
C SER A 207 7.14 -25.38 3.07
N SER A 208 7.26 -25.25 4.38
CA SER A 208 7.80 -26.31 5.25
C SER A 208 6.96 -26.41 6.50
N GLY A 209 6.48 -27.62 6.79
CA GLY A 209 5.92 -27.95 8.10
C GLY A 209 4.92 -29.10 8.12
N GLY A 210 5.22 -30.22 7.46
CA GLY A 210 4.62 -31.50 7.81
C GLY A 210 5.14 -31.93 9.19
N ASN A 211 4.24 -32.26 10.10
CA ASN A 211 4.58 -32.84 11.39
C ASN A 211 4.27 -34.34 11.31
N ASP A 212 5.32 -35.13 11.12
CA ASP A 212 5.27 -36.58 11.25
C ASP A 212 5.23 -36.94 12.74
N GLY A 213 4.25 -37.75 13.13
CA GLY A 213 4.13 -38.30 14.47
C GLY A 213 3.45 -39.66 14.44
N GLU A 214 4.15 -40.65 15.01
CA GLU A 214 3.70 -41.99 15.39
C GLU A 214 3.65 -43.01 14.23
N GLY A 215 4.41 -44.11 14.21
CA GLY A 215 4.89 -44.94 15.32
C GLY A 215 4.26 -46.31 15.16
N GLY A 216 4.99 -47.28 14.60
CA GLY A 216 4.46 -48.63 14.38
C GLY A 216 5.51 -49.61 13.88
N ASP A 217 6.01 -50.42 14.81
CA ASP A 217 6.88 -51.57 14.59
C ASP A 217 6.36 -52.54 13.52
N GLY A 218 7.28 -53.12 12.77
CA GLY A 218 6.99 -54.20 11.83
C GLY A 218 8.24 -54.84 11.25
N CYS A 219 8.84 -55.77 12.00
CA CYS A 219 9.85 -56.71 11.51
C CYS A 219 9.35 -57.46 10.27
N GLY A 220 10.21 -57.66 9.26
CA GLY A 220 9.88 -58.57 8.17
C GLY A 220 10.81 -58.56 6.96
N GLY A 221 12.01 -59.14 7.13
CA GLY A 221 12.62 -60.08 6.18
C GLY A 221 12.90 -59.70 4.72
N GLY A 222 14.14 -60.00 4.31
CA GLY A 222 14.33 -60.70 3.03
C GLY A 222 15.16 -59.98 1.97
N CYS A 223 16.45 -60.33 1.94
CA CYS A 223 17.21 -60.82 0.79
C CYS A 223 17.06 -60.13 -0.60
N GLY A 224 18.21 -59.81 -1.20
CA GLY A 224 18.34 -59.85 -2.66
C GLY A 224 19.31 -58.83 -3.24
N SER A 225 20.57 -59.22 -3.38
CA SER A 225 21.55 -58.58 -4.24
C SER A 225 21.08 -58.54 -5.71
N CYS A 226 21.36 -57.43 -6.39
CA CYS A 226 22.01 -57.30 -7.70
C CYS A 226 22.10 -55.81 -8.06
#